data_AF-A0A426V4I0-F1
#
_entry.id   AF-A0A426V4I0-F1
#
_cell.length_a   1.000
_cell.length_b   1.000
_cell.length_c   1.000
_cell.angle_alpha   90.00
_cell.angle_beta   90.00
_cell.angle_gamma   90.00
#
_symmetry.space_group_name_H-M   'P 1'
#
loop_
_entity.id
_entity.type
_entity.pdbx_description
1 polymer ?
#
loop_
_entity_poly.entity_id
_entity_poly.type
_entity_poly.pdbx_seq_one_letter_code
_entity_poly.pdbx_strand_id
1 'polypeptide(L)'
;MRLTLRRLLTAAAVLLAAAALTLVPAAPAQAKFGLLFVCDEDPDTGLLYNCHWVPVPELGPKWPPDGCPECGVLIDFWKFDIDPVAHEKFNDLLRQGVDALARSHLTDDAKLADQLRADALAHFRDAAAAVEKYPIALSHSGLWDDKNQKPVPDPSPQPWIADAGAELAAGIGILQADLWDPQPDPPGDAAMRHFDKAYQHLSDLAAQ
;
A
#
# COMPACT_ATOMS: atom_id res chain seq x y z
N MET A 1 -39.55 36.79 -58.24
CA MET A 1 -39.15 37.29 -56.90
C MET A 1 -39.26 36.20 -55.81
N ARG A 2 -38.74 34.98 -56.03
CA ARG A 2 -38.91 33.84 -55.08
C ARG A 2 -37.68 32.89 -54.99
N LEU A 3 -36.53 33.27 -55.53
CA LEU A 3 -35.39 32.36 -55.69
C LEU A 3 -34.13 32.71 -54.89
N THR A 4 -34.11 33.84 -54.17
CA THR A 4 -32.90 34.32 -53.48
C THR A 4 -32.88 34.09 -51.97
N LEU A 5 -33.99 33.69 -51.32
CA LEU A 5 -34.04 33.53 -49.86
C LEU A 5 -33.65 32.14 -49.34
N ARG A 6 -33.60 31.10 -50.20
CA ARG A 6 -33.36 29.72 -49.76
C ARG A 6 -31.87 29.35 -49.61
N ARG A 7 -30.95 30.18 -50.10
CA ARG A 7 -29.50 29.87 -50.09
C ARG A 7 -28.72 30.45 -48.92
N LEU A 8 -29.33 31.28 -48.07
CA LEU A 8 -28.65 31.91 -46.94
C LEU A 8 -28.86 31.19 -45.59
N LEU A 9 -29.69 30.15 -45.53
CA LEU A 9 -29.97 29.40 -44.30
C LEU A 9 -29.17 28.11 -44.13
N THR A 10 -28.38 27.69 -45.13
CA THR A 10 -27.58 26.45 -45.08
C THR A 10 -26.09 26.66 -44.75
N ALA A 11 -25.64 27.89 -44.49
CA ALA A 11 -24.24 28.16 -44.14
C ALA A 11 -24.01 28.27 -42.61
N ALA A 12 -25.06 28.49 -41.81
CA ALA A 12 -24.92 28.69 -40.36
C ALA A 12 -24.94 27.37 -39.54
N ALA A 13 -25.35 26.25 -40.11
CA ALA A 13 -25.49 24.99 -39.38
C ALA A 13 -24.21 24.12 -39.35
N VAL A 14 -23.24 24.38 -40.23
CA VAL A 14 -22.03 23.53 -40.35
C VAL A 14 -20.87 24.05 -39.50
N LEU A 15 -20.87 25.33 -39.10
CA LEU A 15 -19.77 25.92 -38.33
C LEU A 15 -19.86 25.70 -36.81
N LEU A 16 -21.00 25.23 -36.30
CA LEU A 16 -21.17 24.91 -34.86
C LEU A 16 -20.85 23.44 -34.51
N ALA A 17 -20.66 22.57 -35.50
CA ALA A 17 -20.30 21.16 -35.26
C ALA A 17 -18.79 20.92 -35.09
N ALA A 18 -17.93 21.88 -35.44
CA ALA A 18 -16.47 21.71 -35.41
C ALA A 18 -15.80 22.22 -34.12
N ALA A 19 -16.50 22.96 -33.26
CA ALA A 19 -15.92 23.54 -32.04
C ALA A 19 -16.19 22.70 -30.76
N ALA A 20 -16.98 21.62 -30.85
CA ALA A 20 -17.35 20.81 -29.68
C ALA A 20 -16.42 19.63 -29.40
N LEU A 21 -15.40 19.37 -30.23
CA LEU A 21 -14.52 18.20 -30.10
C LEU A 21 -13.20 18.46 -29.34
N THR A 22 -12.93 19.68 -28.88
CA THR A 22 -11.66 20.01 -28.20
C THR A 22 -11.78 20.23 -26.69
N LEU A 23 -12.95 19.96 -26.11
CA LEU A 23 -13.20 20.03 -24.67
C LEU A 23 -13.57 18.66 -24.10
N VAL A 24 -12.89 17.59 -24.55
CA VAL A 24 -12.78 16.42 -23.68
C VAL A 24 -11.82 16.87 -22.58
N PRO A 25 -12.26 17.05 -21.31
CA PRO A 25 -11.31 17.26 -20.23
C PRO A 25 -10.32 16.10 -20.33
N ALA A 26 -9.03 16.41 -20.43
CA ALA A 26 -8.01 15.39 -20.31
C ALA A 26 -8.36 14.61 -19.05
N ALA A 27 -8.75 13.34 -19.22
CA ALA A 27 -8.88 12.46 -18.08
C ALA A 27 -7.56 12.64 -17.31
N PRO A 28 -7.59 12.94 -16.01
CA PRO A 28 -6.36 13.08 -15.24
C PRO A 28 -5.52 11.86 -15.59
N ALA A 29 -4.27 12.08 -16.01
CA ALA A 29 -3.36 11.00 -16.32
C ALA A 29 -3.30 10.17 -15.04
N GLN A 30 -4.04 9.05 -15.02
CA GLN A 30 -4.09 8.20 -13.85
C GLN A 30 -2.64 7.76 -13.64
N ALA A 31 -2.04 8.24 -12.55
CA ALA A 31 -0.74 7.75 -12.12
C ALA A 31 -0.86 6.23 -12.11
N LYS A 32 -0.09 5.57 -12.98
CA LYS A 32 -0.13 4.12 -13.06
C LYS A 32 0.38 3.62 -11.71
N PHE A 33 -0.46 2.83 -11.04
CA PHE A 33 -0.09 2.17 -9.79
C PHE A 33 0.05 0.68 -10.07
N GLY A 34 0.98 0.04 -9.38
CA GLY A 34 1.09 -1.41 -9.29
C GLY A 34 0.39 -1.94 -8.04
N LEU A 35 0.25 -3.26 -7.98
CA LEU A 35 -0.22 -3.96 -6.79
C LEU A 35 0.88 -4.91 -6.34
N LEU A 36 1.41 -4.68 -5.15
CA LEU A 36 2.38 -5.56 -4.51
C LEU A 36 1.63 -6.60 -3.67
N PHE A 37 1.94 -7.87 -3.86
CA PHE A 37 1.36 -8.95 -3.05
C PHE A 37 2.19 -9.07 -1.78
N VAL A 38 1.60 -8.89 -0.60
CA VAL A 38 2.28 -8.98 0.70
C VAL A 38 1.59 -10.07 1.50
N CYS A 39 2.36 -10.96 2.11
CA CYS A 39 1.87 -12.13 2.82
C CYS A 39 2.42 -12.21 4.25
N ASP A 40 1.59 -12.73 5.14
CA ASP A 40 1.91 -13.02 6.54
C ASP A 40 1.81 -14.54 6.82
N GLU A 41 2.58 -15.03 7.80
CA GLU A 41 2.66 -16.45 8.17
C GLU A 41 1.58 -16.86 9.19
N ASP A 42 1.03 -18.08 9.03
CA ASP A 42 0.18 -18.75 10.01
C ASP A 42 1.03 -19.24 11.18
N PRO A 43 0.74 -18.83 12.42
CA PRO A 43 1.52 -19.26 13.58
C PRO A 43 1.37 -20.76 13.89
N ASP A 44 0.26 -21.38 13.52
CA ASP A 44 -0.05 -22.77 13.88
C ASP A 44 0.50 -23.77 12.86
N THR A 45 0.64 -23.36 11.60
CA THR A 45 1.03 -24.25 10.50
C THR A 45 2.36 -23.89 9.84
N GLY A 46 2.86 -22.67 10.04
CA GLY A 46 4.02 -22.14 9.32
C GLY A 46 3.76 -21.99 7.80
N LEU A 47 2.50 -22.01 7.40
CA LEU A 47 2.06 -21.78 6.02
C LEU A 47 1.58 -20.33 5.89
N LEU A 48 1.71 -19.70 4.73
CA LEU A 48 1.18 -18.34 4.57
C LEU A 48 -0.35 -18.37 4.54
N TYR A 49 -0.98 -17.65 5.46
CA TYR A 49 -2.45 -17.68 5.61
C TYR A 49 -3.13 -16.50 4.94
N ASN A 50 -2.46 -15.35 4.84
CA ASN A 50 -3.11 -14.11 4.48
C ASN A 50 -2.22 -13.24 3.61
N CYS A 51 -2.41 -13.36 2.29
CA CYS A 51 -1.80 -12.45 1.34
C CYS A 51 -2.78 -11.36 0.89
N HIS A 52 -2.28 -10.16 0.71
CA HIS A 52 -3.06 -9.00 0.34
C HIS A 52 -2.32 -8.11 -0.66
N TRP A 53 -3.09 -7.32 -1.40
CA TRP A 53 -2.55 -6.39 -2.39
C TRP A 53 -2.39 -5.00 -1.78
N VAL A 54 -1.16 -4.51 -1.77
CA VAL A 54 -0.81 -3.15 -1.38
C VAL A 54 -0.58 -2.31 -2.64
N PRO A 55 -1.29 -1.20 -2.84
CA PRO A 55 -1.07 -0.35 -4.00
C PRO A 55 0.26 0.41 -3.87
N VAL A 56 1.07 0.37 -4.91
CA VAL A 56 2.38 1.05 -5.00
C VAL A 56 2.43 1.85 -6.30
N PRO A 57 3.40 2.76 -6.50
CA PRO A 57 3.69 3.28 -7.84
C PRO A 57 3.89 2.13 -8.86
N GLU A 58 3.78 2.41 -10.17
CA GLU A 58 3.93 1.39 -11.23
C GLU A 58 5.14 0.48 -10.97
N LEU A 59 4.90 -0.84 -10.86
CA LEU A 59 5.97 -1.82 -10.61
C LEU A 59 6.96 -1.83 -11.77
N GLY A 60 8.25 -1.90 -11.42
CA GLY A 60 9.32 -1.90 -12.40
C GLY A 60 9.37 -3.18 -13.25
N PRO A 61 10.04 -3.14 -14.42
CA PRO A 61 10.02 -4.22 -15.41
C PRO A 61 10.70 -5.52 -14.94
N LYS A 62 11.41 -5.49 -13.80
CA LYS A 62 12.07 -6.65 -13.20
C LYS A 62 11.19 -7.37 -12.18
N TRP A 63 9.98 -6.88 -11.95
CA TRP A 63 9.01 -7.52 -11.07
C TRP A 63 7.96 -8.32 -11.87
N PRO A 64 7.63 -9.55 -11.44
CA PRO A 64 8.26 -10.29 -10.36
C PRO A 64 9.63 -10.87 -10.79
N PRO A 65 10.52 -11.21 -9.83
CA PRO A 65 11.84 -11.75 -10.16
C PRO A 65 11.75 -13.09 -10.90
N ASP A 66 12.78 -13.35 -11.72
CA ASP A 66 12.91 -14.60 -12.47
C ASP A 66 12.82 -15.83 -11.54
N GLY A 67 12.01 -16.81 -11.94
CA GLY A 67 11.77 -18.02 -11.14
C GLY A 67 10.66 -17.90 -10.10
N CYS A 68 9.98 -16.75 -10.00
CA CYS A 68 8.85 -16.55 -9.10
C CYS A 68 7.73 -15.71 -9.76
N PRO A 69 6.94 -16.30 -10.69
CA PRO A 69 5.93 -15.56 -11.45
C PRO A 69 4.74 -15.06 -10.62
N GLU A 70 4.50 -15.65 -9.45
CA GLU A 70 3.45 -15.28 -8.49
C GLU A 70 4.12 -14.98 -7.14
N CYS A 71 4.87 -13.88 -7.11
CA CYS A 71 5.73 -13.52 -5.99
C CYS A 71 5.03 -12.62 -4.98
N GLY A 72 4.96 -13.10 -3.74
CA GLY A 72 4.59 -12.32 -2.57
C GLY A 72 5.82 -11.79 -1.84
N VAL A 73 5.70 -10.62 -1.25
CA VAL A 73 6.61 -10.10 -0.23
C VAL A 73 6.19 -10.71 1.10
N LEU A 74 7.12 -11.39 1.76
CA LEU A 74 6.91 -11.96 3.08
C LEU A 74 7.53 -11.05 4.12
N ILE A 75 6.74 -10.65 5.12
CA ILE A 75 7.20 -9.94 6.31
C ILE A 75 6.58 -10.66 7.50
N ASP A 76 7.41 -11.19 8.39
CA ASP A 76 6.98 -11.86 9.61
C ASP A 76 7.60 -11.18 10.83
N PHE A 77 6.77 -10.88 11.82
CA PHE A 77 7.14 -10.20 13.06
C PHE A 77 7.28 -11.16 14.25
N TRP A 78 7.03 -12.45 14.06
CA TRP A 78 6.75 -13.36 15.16
C TRP A 78 7.88 -14.35 15.36
N LYS A 79 8.72 -14.03 16.35
CA LYS A 79 9.77 -14.96 16.81
C LYS A 79 9.25 -16.03 17.79
N PHE A 80 8.10 -15.78 18.41
CA PHE A 80 7.52 -16.61 19.45
C PHE A 80 6.05 -16.86 19.16
N ASP A 81 5.52 -17.96 19.69
CA ASP A 81 4.09 -18.25 19.64
C ASP A 81 3.29 -17.12 20.28
N ILE A 82 2.31 -16.61 19.55
CA ILE A 82 1.36 -15.61 20.01
C ILE A 82 -0.05 -16.20 19.98
N ASP A 83 -0.96 -15.58 20.72
CA ASP A 83 -2.38 -15.98 20.67
C ASP A 83 -2.90 -15.85 19.22
N PRO A 84 -3.46 -16.91 18.60
CA PRO A 84 -3.86 -16.88 17.20
C PRO A 84 -4.90 -15.79 16.88
N VAL A 85 -5.80 -15.49 17.83
CA VAL A 85 -6.82 -14.45 17.64
C VAL A 85 -6.19 -13.07 17.67
N ALA A 86 -5.22 -12.82 18.57
CA ALA A 86 -4.44 -11.59 18.58
C ALA A 86 -3.61 -11.43 17.30
N HIS A 87 -3.02 -12.53 16.80
CA HIS A 87 -2.25 -12.55 15.56
C HIS A 87 -3.11 -12.15 14.37
N GLU A 88 -4.21 -12.88 14.12
CA GLU A 88 -5.10 -12.62 12.99
C GLU A 88 -5.60 -11.17 13.01
N LYS A 89 -6.03 -10.70 14.18
CA LYS A 89 -6.49 -9.32 14.37
C LYS A 89 -5.38 -8.30 14.07
N PHE A 90 -4.15 -8.55 14.50
CA PHE A 90 -3.03 -7.68 14.21
C PHE A 90 -2.75 -7.60 12.71
N ASN A 91 -2.64 -8.74 12.02
CA ASN A 91 -2.35 -8.77 10.58
C ASN A 91 -3.45 -8.05 9.79
N ASP A 92 -4.72 -8.25 10.16
CA ASP A 92 -5.83 -7.58 9.52
C ASP A 92 -5.81 -6.06 9.70
N LEU A 93 -5.47 -5.58 10.88
CA LEU A 93 -5.38 -4.15 11.18
C LEU A 93 -4.13 -3.52 10.55
N LEU A 94 -3.00 -4.24 10.57
CA LEU A 94 -1.77 -3.82 9.91
C LEU A 94 -2.02 -3.67 8.40
N ARG A 95 -2.65 -4.66 7.76
CA ARG A 95 -3.06 -4.62 6.36
C ARG A 95 -3.92 -3.40 6.04
N GLN A 96 -4.95 -3.14 6.85
CA GLN A 96 -5.83 -1.98 6.66
C GLN A 96 -5.05 -0.66 6.80
N GLY A 97 -4.14 -0.57 7.78
CA GLY A 97 -3.27 0.58 7.95
C GLY A 97 -2.34 0.81 6.76
N VAL A 98 -1.72 -0.25 6.25
CA VAL A 98 -0.83 -0.19 5.07
C VAL A 98 -1.60 0.18 3.81
N ASP A 99 -2.78 -0.39 3.54
CA ASP A 99 -3.62 -0.02 2.38
C ASP A 99 -4.07 1.45 2.44
N ALA A 100 -4.54 1.92 3.61
CA ALA A 100 -4.92 3.31 3.79
C ALA A 100 -3.73 4.26 3.58
N LEU A 101 -2.56 3.93 4.16
CA LEU A 101 -1.34 4.70 3.99
C LEU A 101 -0.93 4.76 2.52
N ALA A 102 -0.90 3.61 1.85
CA ALA A 102 -0.56 3.51 0.45
C ALA A 102 -1.46 4.37 -0.44
N ARG A 103 -2.79 4.32 -0.22
CA ARG A 103 -3.75 5.18 -0.92
C ARG A 103 -3.53 6.67 -0.61
N SER A 104 -3.10 7.01 0.59
CA SER A 104 -2.79 8.40 0.96
C SER A 104 -1.61 8.96 0.16
N HIS A 105 -0.61 8.13 -0.14
CA HIS A 105 0.55 8.50 -0.96
C HIS A 105 0.25 8.58 -2.46
N LEU A 106 -0.78 7.87 -2.93
CA LEU A 106 -1.10 7.75 -4.36
C LEU A 106 -2.20 8.72 -4.83
N THR A 107 -2.88 9.41 -3.93
CA THR A 107 -3.95 10.34 -4.28
C THR A 107 -3.45 11.78 -4.48
N ASP A 108 -3.95 12.46 -5.51
CA ASP A 108 -3.66 13.88 -5.76
C ASP A 108 -4.56 14.84 -4.93
N ASP A 109 -5.59 14.32 -4.26
CA ASP A 109 -6.47 15.12 -3.39
C ASP A 109 -5.86 15.20 -1.98
N ALA A 110 -5.29 16.36 -1.66
CA ALA A 110 -4.65 16.61 -0.36
C ALA A 110 -5.57 16.34 0.85
N LYS A 111 -6.86 16.63 0.74
CA LYS A 111 -7.80 16.40 1.85
C LYS A 111 -8.06 14.91 2.03
N LEU A 112 -8.19 14.18 0.92
CA LEU A 112 -8.33 12.73 0.96
C LEU A 112 -7.04 12.07 1.47
N ALA A 113 -5.87 12.57 1.08
CA ALA A 113 -4.58 12.10 1.57
C ALA A 113 -4.49 12.23 3.10
N ASP A 114 -4.82 13.41 3.65
CA ASP A 114 -4.83 13.64 5.10
C ASP A 114 -5.81 12.71 5.83
N GLN A 115 -6.99 12.49 5.26
CA GLN A 115 -7.99 11.58 5.83
C GLN A 115 -7.48 10.13 5.85
N LEU A 116 -6.99 9.63 4.72
CA LEU A 116 -6.47 8.26 4.61
C LEU A 116 -5.25 8.05 5.51
N ARG A 117 -4.41 9.06 5.68
CA ARG A 117 -3.28 9.03 6.61
C ARG A 117 -3.74 8.94 8.08
N ALA A 118 -4.79 9.66 8.44
CA ALA A 118 -5.39 9.56 9.78
C ALA A 118 -6.04 8.19 10.02
N ASP A 119 -6.74 7.65 9.01
CA ASP A 119 -7.32 6.31 9.05
C ASP A 119 -6.22 5.24 9.20
N ALA A 120 -5.10 5.37 8.48
CA ALA A 120 -3.94 4.51 8.62
C ALA A 120 -3.41 4.49 10.06
N LEU A 121 -3.20 5.67 10.66
CA LEU A 121 -2.76 5.79 12.04
C LEU A 121 -3.74 5.13 13.02
N ALA A 122 -5.05 5.27 12.80
CA ALA A 122 -6.05 4.62 13.63
C ALA A 122 -5.93 3.09 13.57
N HIS A 123 -5.82 2.52 12.37
CA HIS A 123 -5.60 1.09 12.20
C HIS A 123 -4.30 0.60 12.84
N PHE A 124 -3.19 1.34 12.71
CA PHE A 124 -1.92 0.97 13.35
C PHE A 124 -1.98 1.03 14.87
N ARG A 125 -2.74 1.97 15.46
CA ARG A 125 -2.98 2.00 16.91
C ARG A 125 -3.77 0.80 17.37
N ASP A 126 -4.83 0.44 16.66
CA ASP A 126 -5.62 -0.74 16.97
C ASP A 126 -4.79 -2.02 16.80
N ALA A 127 -3.90 -2.07 15.80
CA ALA A 127 -2.95 -3.18 15.61
C ALA A 127 -2.01 -3.28 16.82
N ALA A 128 -1.35 -2.19 17.21
CA ALA A 128 -0.47 -2.15 18.38
C ALA A 128 -1.19 -2.61 19.67
N ALA A 129 -2.44 -2.19 19.86
CA ALA A 129 -3.27 -2.61 20.99
C ALA A 129 -3.66 -4.10 20.95
N ALA A 130 -3.91 -4.66 19.76
CA ALA A 130 -4.25 -6.08 19.61
C ALA A 130 -3.12 -6.99 20.13
N VAL A 131 -1.88 -6.53 20.04
CA VAL A 131 -0.68 -7.29 20.42
C VAL A 131 0.09 -6.62 21.56
N GLU A 132 -0.57 -5.81 22.40
CA GLU A 132 0.06 -5.00 23.46
C GLU A 132 1.02 -5.80 24.37
N LYS A 133 0.77 -7.10 24.54
CA LYS A 133 1.51 -8.01 25.43
C LYS A 133 2.67 -8.72 24.74
N TYR A 134 2.80 -8.58 23.43
CA TYR A 134 3.78 -9.29 22.62
C TYR A 134 4.79 -8.30 22.03
N PRO A 135 6.10 -8.60 22.14
CA PRO A 135 7.11 -7.77 21.51
C PRO A 135 7.01 -7.91 19.98
N ILE A 136 6.99 -6.78 19.29
CA ILE A 136 7.02 -6.73 17.82
C ILE A 136 8.44 -6.45 17.36
N ALA A 137 8.98 -7.34 16.54
CA ALA A 137 10.27 -7.18 15.88
C ALA A 137 10.28 -7.97 14.58
N LEU A 138 10.94 -7.48 13.55
CA LEU A 138 11.12 -8.27 12.32
C LEU A 138 11.84 -9.58 12.64
N SER A 139 11.16 -10.70 12.40
CA SER A 139 11.64 -12.06 12.60
C SER A 139 12.18 -12.63 11.30
N HIS A 140 11.38 -12.52 10.24
CA HIS A 140 11.72 -13.01 8.91
C HIS A 140 11.22 -12.06 7.82
N SER A 141 11.92 -12.07 6.69
CA SER A 141 11.57 -11.27 5.52
C SER A 141 12.08 -11.94 4.27
N GLY A 142 11.36 -11.84 3.17
CA GLY A 142 11.83 -12.35 1.89
C GLY A 142 10.76 -12.36 0.83
N LEU A 143 10.96 -13.24 -0.16
CA LEU A 143 9.99 -13.48 -1.21
C LEU A 143 9.35 -14.85 -1.04
N TRP A 144 8.06 -14.93 -1.34
CA TRP A 144 7.29 -16.15 -1.32
C TRP A 144 6.79 -16.48 -2.73
N ASP A 145 7.03 -17.72 -3.15
CA ASP A 145 6.47 -18.28 -4.36
C ASP A 145 5.08 -18.85 -4.02
N ASP A 146 4.04 -18.05 -4.22
CA ASP A 146 2.67 -18.42 -3.85
C ASP A 146 2.18 -19.66 -4.61
N LYS A 147 2.62 -19.80 -5.87
CA LYS A 147 2.29 -20.96 -6.68
C LYS A 147 2.84 -22.27 -6.11
N ASN A 148 4.07 -22.24 -5.60
CA ASN A 148 4.74 -23.44 -5.07
C ASN A 148 4.76 -23.51 -3.53
N GLN A 149 4.16 -22.54 -2.85
CA GLN A 149 4.04 -22.45 -1.40
C GLN A 149 5.40 -22.63 -0.69
N LYS A 150 6.39 -21.84 -1.09
CA LYS A 150 7.74 -21.90 -0.50
C LYS A 150 8.46 -20.55 -0.56
N PRO A 151 9.43 -20.30 0.34
CA PRO A 151 10.33 -19.16 0.19
C PRO A 151 11.11 -19.27 -1.12
N VAL A 152 11.29 -18.15 -1.81
CA VAL A 152 12.18 -18.08 -2.97
C VAL A 152 13.62 -18.09 -2.44
N PRO A 153 14.46 -19.07 -2.83
CA PRO A 153 15.87 -19.05 -2.49
C PRO A 153 16.50 -17.85 -3.20
N ASP A 154 16.83 -16.81 -2.45
CA ASP A 154 17.25 -15.55 -3.05
C ASP A 154 18.76 -15.54 -3.34
N PRO A 155 19.21 -15.46 -4.61
CA PRO A 155 20.62 -15.28 -4.94
C PRO A 155 21.11 -13.83 -4.74
N SER A 156 20.22 -12.86 -4.51
CA SER A 156 20.57 -11.46 -4.30
C SER A 156 19.61 -10.82 -3.28
N PRO A 157 20.01 -10.64 -2.00
CA PRO A 157 19.11 -10.16 -0.95
C PRO A 157 18.36 -8.90 -1.37
N GLN A 158 17.07 -8.85 -1.08
CA GLN A 158 16.17 -7.72 -1.28
C GLN A 158 16.12 -6.86 0.00
N PRO A 159 17.11 -5.99 0.28
CA PRO A 159 17.21 -5.28 1.57
C PRO A 159 15.98 -4.42 1.86
N TRP A 160 15.33 -3.89 0.82
CA TRP A 160 14.12 -3.06 0.94
C TRP A 160 12.95 -3.79 1.62
N ILE A 161 12.84 -5.13 1.51
CA ILE A 161 11.79 -5.89 2.22
C ILE A 161 12.08 -5.89 3.72
N ALA A 162 13.33 -6.18 4.09
CA ALA A 162 13.76 -6.19 5.47
C ALA A 162 13.68 -4.78 6.09
N ASP A 163 14.08 -3.75 5.35
CA ASP A 163 14.00 -2.37 5.79
C ASP A 163 12.54 -1.93 5.99
N ALA A 164 11.63 -2.30 5.07
CA ALA A 164 10.20 -2.05 5.23
C ALA A 164 9.64 -2.73 6.48
N GLY A 165 9.95 -4.02 6.68
CA GLY A 165 9.53 -4.76 7.87
C GLY A 165 10.08 -4.16 9.17
N ALA A 166 11.34 -3.74 9.20
CA ALA A 166 11.95 -3.11 10.36
C ALA A 166 11.27 -1.77 10.72
N GLU A 167 10.94 -0.97 9.72
CA GLU A 167 10.24 0.30 9.89
C GLU A 167 8.78 0.08 10.36
N LEU A 168 8.06 -0.92 9.82
CA LEU A 168 6.73 -1.30 10.34
C LEU A 168 6.81 -1.71 11.82
N ALA A 169 7.76 -2.57 12.19
CA ALA A 169 7.96 -3.01 13.57
C ALA A 169 8.28 -1.84 14.50
N ALA A 170 9.14 -0.91 14.07
CA ALA A 170 9.49 0.28 14.86
C ALA A 170 8.29 1.21 15.10
N GLY A 171 7.47 1.44 14.07
CA GLY A 171 6.24 2.24 14.20
C GLY A 171 5.24 1.62 15.17
N ILE A 172 5.00 0.31 15.08
CA ILE A 172 4.14 -0.41 16.02
C ILE A 172 4.73 -0.36 17.43
N GLY A 173 6.04 -0.57 17.59
CA GLY A 173 6.71 -0.51 18.89
C GLY A 173 6.55 0.83 19.61
N ILE A 174 6.58 1.95 18.87
CA ILE A 174 6.30 3.29 19.42
C ILE A 174 4.86 3.38 19.92
N LEU A 175 3.89 2.91 19.13
CA LEU A 175 2.48 2.93 19.52
C LEU A 175 2.19 2.00 20.71
N GLN A 176 2.86 0.84 20.78
CA GLN A 176 2.77 -0.06 21.94
C GLN A 176 3.33 0.61 23.19
N ALA A 177 4.48 1.29 23.10
CA ALA A 177 5.07 1.97 24.24
C ALA A 177 4.14 3.03 24.85
N ASP A 178 3.40 3.76 24.01
CA ASP A 178 2.42 4.77 24.44
C ASP A 178 1.23 4.17 25.22
N LEU A 179 0.85 2.92 24.95
CA LEU A 179 -0.19 2.22 25.71
C LEU A 179 0.21 2.00 27.18
N TRP A 180 1.50 1.82 27.44
CA TRP A 180 2.04 1.54 28.78
C TRP A 180 2.50 2.79 29.52
N ASP A 181 3.08 3.75 28.79
CA ASP A 181 3.59 5.01 29.34
C ASP A 181 3.26 6.17 28.39
N PRO A 182 2.06 6.78 28.52
CA PRO A 182 1.60 7.83 27.64
C PRO A 182 2.57 9.02 27.59
N GLN A 183 3.10 9.31 26.40
CA GLN A 183 4.09 10.37 26.24
C GLN A 183 3.43 11.76 26.10
N PRO A 184 4.08 12.84 26.56
CA PRO A 184 3.54 14.20 26.44
C PRO A 184 3.47 14.71 24.99
N ASP A 185 4.34 14.22 24.11
CA ASP A 185 4.30 14.49 22.66
C ASP A 185 3.50 13.39 21.94
N PRO A 186 2.74 13.72 20.87
CA PRO A 186 1.87 12.75 20.21
C PRO A 186 2.70 11.64 19.53
N PRO A 187 2.64 10.39 20.02
CA PRO A 187 3.44 9.29 19.47
C PRO A 187 3.00 8.89 18.06
N GLY A 188 1.79 9.32 17.66
CA GLY A 188 1.27 9.11 16.31
C GLY A 188 2.18 9.67 15.23
N ASP A 189 2.69 10.90 15.38
CA ASP A 189 3.56 11.51 14.37
C ASP A 189 4.91 10.81 14.28
N ALA A 190 5.43 10.32 15.42
CA ALA A 190 6.65 9.55 15.47
C ALA A 190 6.51 8.18 14.79
N ALA A 191 5.44 7.45 15.11
CA ALA A 191 5.12 6.18 14.47
C ALA A 191 4.87 6.35 12.97
N MET A 192 4.12 7.37 12.56
CA MET A 192 3.82 7.62 11.14
C MET A 192 5.06 7.89 10.29
N ARG A 193 6.13 8.49 10.85
CA ARG A 193 7.40 8.62 10.12
C ARG A 193 8.03 7.27 9.79
N HIS A 194 7.88 6.28 10.68
CA HIS A 194 8.35 4.92 10.42
C HIS A 194 7.46 4.24 9.37
N PHE A 195 6.13 4.34 9.50
CA PHE A 195 5.22 3.77 8.51
C PHE A 195 5.39 4.37 7.10
N ASP A 196 5.64 5.68 7.01
CA ASP A 196 5.96 6.32 5.72
C ASP A 196 7.25 5.78 5.10
N LYS A 197 8.28 5.57 5.92
CA LYS A 197 9.53 4.97 5.43
C LYS A 197 9.33 3.52 5.00
N ALA A 198 8.53 2.76 5.74
CA ALA A 198 8.17 1.41 5.31
C ALA A 198 7.51 1.43 3.93
N TYR A 199 6.55 2.33 3.72
CA TYR A 199 5.92 2.50 2.41
C TYR A 199 6.94 2.95 1.35
N GLN A 200 7.85 3.86 1.68
CA GLN A 200 8.94 4.27 0.78
C GLN A 200 9.80 3.08 0.36
N HIS A 201 10.25 2.24 1.30
CA HIS A 201 11.02 1.03 0.99
C HIS A 201 10.24 0.06 0.09
N LEU A 202 8.94 -0.15 0.33
CA LEU A 202 8.10 -0.95 -0.56
C LEU A 202 7.94 -0.32 -1.95
N SER A 203 7.90 1.02 -2.03
CA SER A 203 7.78 1.76 -3.28
C SER A 203 9.09 1.89 -4.05
N ASP A 204 10.25 1.82 -3.39
CA ASP A 204 11.57 1.90 -4.02
C ASP A 204 11.83 0.68 -4.92
N LEU A 205 11.16 -0.46 -4.67
CA LEU A 205 11.12 -1.58 -5.60
C LEU A 205 10.36 -1.22 -6.89
N ALA A 206 9.25 -0.49 -6.77
CA ALA A 206 8.46 -0.09 -7.93
C ALA A 206 9.27 0.75 -8.92
N ALA A 207 10.30 1.47 -8.45
CA ALA A 207 11.17 2.28 -9.29
C ALA A 207 12.30 1.52 -10.04
N GLN A 208 12.53 0.22 -9.76
CA GLN A 208 13.74 -0.53 -10.19
C GLN A 208 13.54 -1.52 -11.33
#